data_AF-A0ABD5WG29-F1
#
_entry.id   AF-A0ABD5WG29-F1
#
_cell.length_a   1.000
_cell.length_b   1.000
_cell.length_c   1.000
_cell.angle_alpha   90.00
_cell.angle_beta   90.00
_cell.angle_gamma   90.00
#
_symmetry.space_group_name_H-M   'P 1'
#
loop_
_entity.id
_entity.type
_entity.pdbx_description
1 polymer ?
#
loop_
_entity_poly.entity_id
_entity_poly.type
_entity_poly.pdbx_seq_one_letter_code
_entity_poly.pdbx_strand_id
1 'polypeptide(L)'
;MDFELVDMTHPQQNRVLPDGGIDIRDPPPTDMLNEETLTPEALARNAPGLETVVELLNQPALARVYVYVCYWGPVTPPEVMDNLDLSKSTTYEYVDRLVDLGLIDRDGSTRPQQLTAEPLVLVEQQLPIIITPTVLHAFALQEVDEDVAYFVDRHGIGKLVAALRGAGLHFAGKTTQRMVASDIDVRDADAMLIVYALVPALAVGRDHDPYFEYLFPDVHDQMDLPDPKETETTPAEPQDDEREE
;
A
#
# COMPACT_ATOMS: atom_id res chain seq x y z
N MET A 1 -45.04 -2.95 35.94
CA MET A 1 -44.54 -2.02 34.92
C MET A 1 -43.07 -2.33 34.80
N ASP A 2 -42.75 -3.18 33.83
CA ASP A 2 -41.40 -3.67 33.60
C ASP A 2 -40.69 -2.71 32.66
N PHE A 3 -39.54 -2.20 33.11
CA PHE A 3 -38.60 -1.47 32.27
C PHE A 3 -37.70 -2.51 31.61
N GLU A 4 -37.96 -2.83 30.34
CA GLU A 4 -37.00 -3.54 29.51
C GLU A 4 -35.79 -2.65 29.25
N LEU A 5 -34.63 -3.19 29.63
CA LEU A 5 -33.31 -2.67 29.35
C LEU A 5 -33.07 -2.84 27.84
N VAL A 6 -33.13 -1.75 27.08
CA VAL A 6 -32.66 -1.74 25.69
C VAL A 6 -31.14 -1.77 25.74
N ASP A 7 -30.59 -2.95 25.48
CA ASP A 7 -29.18 -3.17 25.20
C ASP A 7 -28.79 -2.32 23.98
N MET A 8 -28.04 -1.24 24.23
CA MET A 8 -27.46 -0.42 23.18
C MET A 8 -26.27 -1.17 22.59
N THR A 9 -26.55 -2.07 21.64
CA THR A 9 -25.53 -2.60 20.74
C THR A 9 -25.00 -1.44 19.88
N HIS A 10 -23.87 -0.86 20.29
CA HIS A 10 -23.07 0.01 19.43
C HIS A 10 -22.70 -0.75 18.15
N PRO A 11 -22.92 -0.19 16.96
CA PRO A 11 -22.41 -0.79 15.73
C PRO A 11 -20.88 -0.63 15.74
N GLN A 12 -20.16 -1.73 15.99
CA GLN A 12 -18.70 -1.83 15.83
C GLN A 12 -18.37 -1.89 14.32
N GLN A 13 -18.58 -0.78 13.62
CA GLN A 13 -18.40 -0.66 12.18
C GLN A 13 -16.96 -0.19 11.86
N ASN A 14 -16.24 -0.99 11.07
CA ASN A 14 -15.03 -0.63 10.33
C ASN A 14 -13.74 -0.41 11.16
N ARG A 15 -13.37 -1.41 11.98
CA ARG A 15 -12.10 -1.38 12.72
C ARG A 15 -10.97 -1.91 11.83
N VAL A 16 -9.84 -1.21 11.77
CA VAL A 16 -8.64 -1.70 11.04
C VAL A 16 -8.09 -2.90 11.82
N LEU A 17 -7.88 -4.03 11.14
CA LEU A 17 -7.24 -5.18 11.78
C LEU A 17 -5.73 -4.91 11.93
N PRO A 18 -5.10 -5.35 13.02
CA PRO A 18 -3.69 -5.02 13.32
C PRO A 18 -2.67 -5.61 12.33
N ASP A 19 -3.11 -6.48 11.44
CA ASP A 19 -2.34 -7.14 10.38
C ASP A 19 -2.65 -6.61 8.97
N GLY A 20 -3.58 -5.65 8.84
CA GLY A 20 -3.99 -5.08 7.56
C GLY A 20 -5.07 -5.86 6.84
N GLY A 21 -5.68 -6.85 7.50
CA GLY A 21 -6.86 -7.52 7.00
C GLY A 21 -8.08 -6.60 6.88
N ILE A 22 -8.98 -6.93 5.95
CA ILE A 22 -10.37 -6.46 5.92
C ILE A 22 -11.23 -7.28 6.92
N ASP A 23 -12.16 -6.64 7.64
CA ASP A 23 -13.13 -7.37 8.47
C ASP A 23 -13.90 -8.36 7.57
N ILE A 24 -14.05 -9.62 8.01
CA ILE A 24 -14.70 -10.73 7.29
C ILE A 24 -16.16 -10.37 6.87
N ARG A 25 -16.71 -9.27 7.39
CA ARG A 25 -18.03 -8.73 7.06
C ARG A 25 -18.09 -7.92 5.76
N ASP A 26 -16.95 -7.52 5.19
CA ASP A 26 -16.85 -6.89 3.86
C ASP A 26 -15.71 -7.55 3.05
N PRO A 27 -15.86 -8.84 2.69
CA PRO A 27 -14.90 -9.52 1.84
C PRO A 27 -14.91 -8.91 0.43
N PRO A 28 -13.83 -9.07 -0.35
CA PRO A 28 -13.79 -8.61 -1.73
C PRO A 28 -14.93 -9.28 -2.51
N PRO A 29 -15.48 -8.66 -3.57
CA PRO A 29 -16.53 -9.25 -4.39
C PRO A 29 -16.23 -10.72 -4.72
N THR A 30 -17.11 -11.59 -4.22
CA THR A 30 -16.96 -13.06 -4.23
C THR A 30 -16.89 -13.69 -5.62
N ASP A 31 -17.09 -12.90 -6.69
CA ASP A 31 -17.05 -13.38 -8.08
C ASP A 31 -15.64 -13.87 -8.52
N MET A 32 -14.60 -13.66 -7.69
CA MET A 32 -13.26 -14.26 -7.86
C MET A 32 -12.83 -15.20 -6.72
N LEU A 33 -13.69 -15.45 -5.73
CA LEU A 33 -13.37 -16.22 -4.52
C LEU A 33 -14.29 -17.45 -4.39
N ASN A 34 -14.10 -18.42 -5.28
CA ASN A 34 -14.65 -19.76 -5.05
C ASN A 34 -13.78 -20.49 -4.01
N GLU A 35 -14.39 -21.29 -3.13
CA GLU A 35 -13.71 -22.20 -2.19
C GLU A 35 -12.64 -23.11 -2.85
N GLU A 36 -12.60 -23.18 -4.19
CA GLU A 36 -11.56 -23.83 -5.00
C GLU A 36 -10.16 -23.19 -4.92
N THR A 37 -10.02 -21.91 -4.56
CA THR A 37 -8.71 -21.22 -4.44
C THR A 37 -7.92 -21.60 -3.19
N LEU A 38 -8.55 -22.34 -2.26
CA LEU A 38 -7.97 -22.83 -1.00
C LEU A 38 -7.55 -24.30 -1.05
N THR A 39 -7.65 -24.94 -2.21
CA THR A 39 -7.13 -26.29 -2.38
C THR A 39 -5.60 -26.28 -2.34
N PRO A 40 -4.93 -27.32 -1.79
CA PRO A 40 -3.47 -27.47 -1.90
C PRO A 40 -2.97 -27.33 -3.35
N GLU A 41 -3.82 -27.67 -4.31
CA GLU A 41 -3.61 -27.53 -5.75
C GLU A 41 -3.68 -26.07 -6.22
N ALA A 42 -4.57 -25.23 -5.67
CA ALA A 42 -4.61 -23.79 -5.94
C ALA A 42 -3.46 -23.03 -5.29
N LEU A 43 -3.08 -23.39 -4.07
CA LEU A 43 -1.89 -22.84 -3.41
C LEU A 43 -0.61 -23.22 -4.18
N ALA A 44 -0.54 -24.44 -4.72
CA ALA A 44 0.55 -24.86 -5.61
C ALA A 44 0.53 -24.14 -6.98
N ARG A 45 -0.65 -23.74 -7.48
CA ARG A 45 -0.77 -22.91 -8.69
C ARG A 45 -0.38 -21.44 -8.45
N ASN A 46 -0.58 -20.92 -7.24
CA ASN A 46 -0.21 -19.56 -6.83
C ASN A 46 1.22 -19.44 -6.27
N ALA A 47 1.91 -20.57 -6.02
CA ALA A 47 3.27 -20.60 -5.50
C ALA A 47 4.28 -19.75 -6.30
N PRO A 48 4.24 -19.71 -7.65
CA PRO A 48 5.10 -18.80 -8.42
C PRO A 48 4.84 -17.32 -8.12
N GLY A 49 3.57 -16.94 -7.91
CA GLY A 49 3.20 -15.56 -7.54
C GLY A 49 3.67 -15.18 -6.15
N LEU A 50 3.62 -16.12 -5.19
CA LEU A 50 4.10 -15.89 -3.83
C LEU A 50 5.63 -15.70 -3.77
N GLU A 51 6.40 -16.53 -4.48
CA GLU A 51 7.86 -16.38 -4.56
C GLU A 51 8.25 -15.02 -5.14
N THR A 52 7.58 -14.60 -6.22
CA THR A 52 7.80 -13.31 -6.86
C THR A 52 7.44 -12.13 -5.94
N VAL A 53 6.32 -12.21 -5.21
CA VAL A 53 5.96 -11.19 -4.21
C VAL A 53 6.99 -11.13 -3.09
N VAL A 54 7.46 -12.27 -2.60
CA VAL A 54 8.52 -12.33 -1.57
C VAL A 54 9.80 -11.68 -2.07
N GLU A 55 10.19 -11.90 -3.33
CA GLU A 55 11.35 -11.25 -3.93
C GLU A 55 11.20 -9.71 -3.94
N LEU A 56 10.02 -9.21 -4.33
CA LEU A 56 9.72 -7.77 -4.31
C LEU A 56 9.72 -7.21 -2.88
N LEU A 57 9.13 -7.92 -1.92
CA LEU A 57 9.08 -7.52 -0.51
C LEU A 57 10.44 -7.64 0.21
N ASN A 58 11.45 -8.24 -0.42
CA ASN A 58 12.83 -8.25 0.10
C ASN A 58 13.70 -7.16 -0.54
N GLN A 59 13.25 -6.52 -1.62
CA GLN A 59 14.03 -5.54 -2.39
C GLN A 59 13.13 -4.33 -2.75
N PRO A 60 13.01 -3.34 -1.85
CA PRO A 60 12.08 -2.23 -2.06
C PRO A 60 12.41 -1.37 -3.29
N ALA A 61 13.70 -1.23 -3.63
CA ALA A 61 14.12 -0.61 -4.90
C ALA A 61 13.62 -1.36 -6.15
N LEU A 62 13.58 -2.69 -6.11
CA LEU A 62 13.05 -3.53 -7.20
C LEU A 62 11.53 -3.39 -7.30
N ALA A 63 10.84 -3.38 -6.16
CA ALA A 63 9.41 -3.11 -6.06
C ALA A 63 9.05 -1.73 -6.62
N ARG A 64 9.87 -0.70 -6.37
CA ARG A 64 9.68 0.65 -6.91
C ARG A 64 9.67 0.69 -8.44
N VAL A 65 10.57 -0.06 -9.09
CA VAL A 65 10.58 -0.19 -10.57
C VAL A 65 9.34 -0.93 -11.07
N TYR A 66 8.99 -2.05 -10.44
CA TYR A 66 7.81 -2.83 -10.83
C TYR A 66 6.52 -1.98 -10.76
N VAL A 67 6.30 -1.31 -9.63
CA VAL A 67 5.15 -0.42 -9.40
C VAL A 67 5.12 0.72 -10.42
N TYR A 68 6.26 1.32 -10.74
CA TYR A 68 6.32 2.37 -11.75
C TYR A 68 5.86 1.87 -13.12
N VAL A 69 6.29 0.68 -13.54
CA VAL A 69 5.85 0.10 -14.82
C VAL A 69 4.38 -0.30 -14.76
N CYS A 70 3.84 -0.73 -13.62
CA CYS A 70 2.40 -0.98 -13.46
C CYS A 70 1.56 0.29 -13.66
N TYR A 71 1.99 1.44 -13.12
CA TYR A 71 1.19 2.66 -13.15
C TYR A 71 1.31 3.46 -14.45
N TRP A 72 2.50 3.48 -15.04
CA TRP A 72 2.79 4.34 -16.18
C TRP A 72 3.08 3.58 -17.48
N GLY A 73 3.09 2.24 -17.43
CA GLY A 73 3.29 1.40 -18.60
C GLY A 73 2.28 1.70 -19.73
N PRO A 74 2.67 1.58 -21.01
CA PRO A 74 4.01 1.23 -21.50
C PRO A 74 5.06 2.35 -21.33
N VAL A 75 6.25 2.01 -20.80
CA VAL A 75 7.38 2.95 -20.59
C VAL A 75 8.70 2.38 -21.11
N THR A 76 9.71 3.21 -21.29
CA THR A 76 11.05 2.78 -21.71
C THR A 76 12.04 2.77 -20.53
N PRO A 77 13.13 1.97 -20.57
CA PRO A 77 14.15 1.99 -19.52
C PRO A 77 14.73 3.40 -19.24
N PRO A 78 14.95 4.29 -20.23
CA PRO A 78 15.31 5.69 -19.96
C PRO A 78 14.26 6.45 -19.14
N GLU A 79 12.96 6.28 -19.40
CA GLU A 79 11.91 6.92 -18.60
C GLU A 79 11.91 6.40 -17.16
N VAL A 80 12.11 5.10 -16.95
CA VAL A 80 12.28 4.52 -15.61
C VAL A 80 13.48 5.12 -14.89
N MET A 81 14.62 5.23 -15.59
CA MET A 81 15.85 5.82 -15.06
C MET A 81 15.64 7.26 -14.60
N ASP A 82 15.04 8.08 -15.45
CA ASP A 82 14.85 9.52 -15.20
C ASP A 82 13.81 9.78 -14.09
N ASN A 83 12.69 9.05 -14.10
CA ASN A 83 11.60 9.28 -13.14
C ASN A 83 11.86 8.68 -11.75
N LEU A 84 12.70 7.64 -11.66
CA LEU A 84 13.04 7.02 -10.37
C LEU A 84 14.41 7.45 -9.84
N ASP A 85 15.12 8.34 -10.54
CA ASP A 85 16.48 8.79 -10.24
C ASP A 85 17.46 7.63 -10.04
N LEU A 86 17.41 6.66 -10.96
CA LEU A 86 18.26 5.47 -10.93
C LEU A 86 19.47 5.63 -11.85
N SER A 87 20.58 4.99 -11.50
CA SER A 87 21.70 4.87 -12.44
C SER A 87 21.32 3.96 -13.61
N LYS A 88 21.93 4.19 -14.78
CA LYS A 88 21.72 3.33 -15.95
C LYS A 88 21.96 1.84 -15.62
N SER A 89 23.06 1.49 -14.95
CA SER A 89 23.35 0.09 -14.62
C SER A 89 22.27 -0.50 -13.72
N THR A 90 21.83 0.25 -12.70
CA THR A 90 20.79 -0.17 -11.76
C THR A 90 19.44 -0.35 -12.46
N THR A 91 19.04 0.58 -13.34
CA THR A 91 17.79 0.45 -14.10
C THR A 91 17.78 -0.81 -14.95
N TYR A 92 18.85 -1.06 -15.71
CA TYR A 92 18.89 -2.26 -16.55
C TYR A 92 18.97 -3.55 -15.73
N GLU A 93 19.71 -3.56 -14.62
CA GLU A 93 19.77 -4.68 -13.68
C GLU A 93 18.38 -5.01 -13.11
N TYR A 94 17.65 -4.02 -12.60
CA TYR A 94 16.31 -4.22 -12.05
C TYR A 94 15.30 -4.64 -13.11
N VAL A 95 15.33 -4.04 -14.30
CA VAL A 95 14.44 -4.47 -15.39
C VAL A 95 14.77 -5.89 -15.84
N ASP A 96 16.06 -6.26 -15.99
CA ASP A 96 16.45 -7.64 -16.32
C ASP A 96 15.94 -8.61 -15.25
N ARG A 97 16.10 -8.27 -13.96
CA ARG A 97 15.61 -9.08 -12.86
C ARG A 97 14.08 -9.25 -12.88
N LEU A 98 13.33 -8.18 -13.13
CA LEU A 98 11.86 -8.24 -13.21
C LEU A 98 11.37 -9.03 -14.43
N VAL A 99 12.09 -8.97 -15.54
CA VAL A 99 11.82 -9.81 -16.72
C VAL A 99 12.09 -11.29 -16.41
N ASP A 100 13.20 -11.60 -15.72
CA ASP A 100 13.53 -12.96 -15.32
C ASP A 100 12.48 -13.56 -14.35
N LEU A 101 11.87 -12.71 -13.51
CA LEU A 101 10.76 -13.07 -12.61
C LEU A 101 9.40 -13.15 -13.34
N GLY A 102 9.32 -12.76 -14.62
CA GLY A 102 8.08 -12.71 -15.38
C GLY A 102 7.11 -11.60 -14.95
N LEU A 103 7.62 -10.56 -14.29
CA LEU A 103 6.83 -9.41 -13.81
C LEU A 103 6.73 -8.28 -14.83
N ILE A 104 7.72 -8.19 -15.72
CA ILE A 104 7.79 -7.18 -16.77
C ILE A 104 8.01 -7.89 -18.10
N ASP A 105 7.25 -7.47 -19.11
CA ASP A 105 7.47 -7.82 -20.50
C ASP A 105 8.21 -6.72 -21.26
N ARG A 106 9.04 -7.12 -22.22
CA ARG A 106 9.76 -6.23 -23.14
C ARG A 106 9.19 -6.36 -24.54
N ASP A 107 8.63 -5.28 -25.08
CA ASP A 107 8.29 -5.22 -26.49
C ASP A 107 9.55 -4.92 -27.33
N GLY A 108 10.08 -5.98 -27.95
CA GLY A 108 11.23 -5.91 -28.85
C GLY A 108 10.96 -5.25 -30.21
N SER A 109 9.69 -4.93 -30.53
CA SER A 109 9.31 -4.30 -31.80
C SER A 109 9.57 -2.79 -31.83
N THR A 110 9.75 -2.16 -30.65
CA THR A 110 10.00 -0.73 -30.49
C THR A 110 11.46 -0.43 -30.10
N ARG A 111 11.92 0.79 -30.38
CA ARG A 111 13.24 1.31 -29.95
C ARG A 111 13.10 2.73 -29.40
N PRO A 112 13.45 2.98 -28.12
CA PRO A 112 13.82 2.01 -27.08
C PRO A 112 12.71 0.98 -26.84
N GLN A 113 13.07 -0.21 -26.34
CA GLN A 113 12.09 -1.25 -26.01
C GLN A 113 11.13 -0.73 -24.94
N GLN A 114 9.84 -0.98 -25.13
CA GLN A 114 8.83 -0.65 -24.15
C GLN A 114 8.67 -1.78 -23.12
N LEU A 115 8.38 -1.38 -21.89
CA LEU A 115 8.16 -2.21 -20.71
C LEU A 115 6.69 -2.13 -20.35
N THR A 116 6.08 -3.29 -20.11
CA THR A 116 4.73 -3.41 -19.58
C THR A 116 4.75 -4.38 -18.41
N ALA A 117 3.87 -4.18 -17.45
CA ALA A 117 3.71 -5.07 -16.31
C ALA A 117 2.23 -5.39 -16.14
N GLU A 118 1.92 -6.65 -15.87
CA GLU A 118 0.60 -7.04 -15.38
C GLU A 118 0.59 -6.93 -13.85
N PRO A 119 -0.30 -6.11 -13.27
CA PRO A 119 -0.44 -5.99 -11.82
C PRO A 119 -0.79 -7.32 -11.15
N LEU A 120 0.04 -7.76 -10.20
CA LEU A 120 -0.23 -8.92 -9.36
C LEU A 120 -1.27 -8.60 -8.29
N VAL A 121 -2.12 -9.58 -7.98
CA VAL A 121 -3.01 -9.58 -6.81
C VAL A 121 -2.85 -10.91 -6.09
N LEU A 122 -2.38 -10.83 -4.84
CA LEU A 122 -2.38 -11.98 -3.94
C LEU A 122 -3.44 -11.75 -2.86
N VAL A 123 -4.32 -12.74 -2.65
CA VAL A 123 -5.31 -12.74 -1.57
C VAL A 123 -4.98 -13.88 -0.62
N GLU A 124 -4.67 -13.57 0.63
CA GLU A 124 -4.54 -14.54 1.73
C GLU A 124 -5.88 -14.63 2.48
N GLN A 125 -6.30 -15.80 2.97
CA GLN A 125 -7.65 -16.01 3.53
C GLN A 125 -7.63 -16.19 5.05
N GLN A 126 -6.52 -16.68 5.60
CA GLN A 126 -6.31 -16.73 7.04
C GLN A 126 -6.05 -15.33 7.62
N LEU A 127 -5.54 -14.43 6.78
CA LEU A 127 -5.29 -13.01 7.01
C LEU A 127 -5.68 -12.30 5.71
N PRO A 128 -6.86 -11.67 5.58
CA PRO A 128 -7.37 -11.14 4.32
C PRO A 128 -6.59 -9.92 3.83
N ILE A 129 -5.37 -10.18 3.36
CA ILE A 129 -4.43 -9.20 2.82
C ILE A 129 -4.46 -9.32 1.31
N ILE A 130 -4.71 -8.19 0.64
CA ILE A 130 -4.67 -8.05 -0.81
C ILE A 130 -3.37 -7.32 -1.16
N ILE A 131 -2.42 -8.00 -1.80
CA ILE A 131 -1.17 -7.36 -2.25
C ILE A 131 -1.39 -6.84 -3.68
N THR A 132 -1.72 -5.56 -3.80
CA THR A 132 -1.87 -4.82 -5.07
C THR A 132 -0.63 -3.95 -5.34
N PRO A 133 -0.49 -3.35 -6.53
CA PRO A 133 0.52 -2.31 -6.77
C PRO A 133 0.54 -1.20 -5.72
N THR A 134 -0.62 -0.77 -5.18
CA THR A 134 -0.67 0.24 -4.11
C THR A 134 -0.01 -0.23 -2.81
N VAL A 135 -0.18 -1.50 -2.46
CA VAL A 135 0.50 -2.09 -1.28
C VAL A 135 2.00 -2.17 -1.53
N LEU A 136 2.42 -2.62 -2.71
CA LEU A 136 3.84 -2.64 -3.10
C LEU A 136 4.43 -1.23 -3.19
N HIS A 137 3.65 -0.23 -3.59
CA HIS A 137 4.05 1.17 -3.61
C HIS A 137 4.30 1.66 -2.18
N ALA A 138 3.35 1.44 -1.27
CA ALA A 138 3.53 1.76 0.14
C ALA A 138 4.79 1.12 0.73
N PHE A 139 5.08 -0.13 0.36
CA PHE A 139 6.32 -0.80 0.74
C PHE A 139 7.55 -0.15 0.09
N ALA A 140 7.52 0.13 -1.21
CA ALA A 140 8.63 0.71 -1.95
C ALA A 140 9.00 2.14 -1.53
N LEU A 141 8.07 2.87 -0.89
CA LEU A 141 8.33 4.22 -0.35
C LEU A 141 9.49 4.23 0.65
N GLN A 142 9.80 3.13 1.33
CA GLN A 142 10.94 3.06 2.26
C GLN A 142 12.31 3.38 1.61
N GLU A 143 12.43 3.32 0.27
CA GLU A 143 13.67 3.72 -0.42
C GLU A 143 13.88 5.24 -0.44
N VAL A 144 12.81 6.01 -0.27
CA VAL A 144 12.81 7.46 -0.48
C VAL A 144 12.16 8.25 0.67
N ASP A 145 11.50 7.56 1.60
CA ASP A 145 10.81 8.13 2.74
C ASP A 145 11.30 7.47 4.04
N GLU A 146 11.96 8.26 4.89
CA GLU A 146 12.56 7.80 6.14
C GLU A 146 11.52 7.37 7.18
N ASP A 147 10.32 7.96 7.17
CA ASP A 147 9.24 7.60 8.11
C ASP A 147 8.66 6.23 7.75
N VAL A 148 8.49 5.94 6.45
CA VAL A 148 8.12 4.59 5.98
C VAL A 148 9.19 3.59 6.34
N ALA A 149 10.48 3.89 6.09
CA ALA A 149 11.58 3.00 6.42
C ALA A 149 11.65 2.70 7.93
N TYR A 150 11.53 3.73 8.77
CA TYR A 150 11.48 3.59 10.21
C TYR A 150 10.29 2.74 10.67
N PHE A 151 9.11 2.97 10.09
CA PHE A 151 7.91 2.25 10.46
C PHE A 151 8.03 0.76 10.09
N VAL A 152 8.50 0.44 8.89
CA VAL A 152 8.67 -0.95 8.43
C VAL A 152 9.71 -1.70 9.27
N ASP A 153 10.86 -1.09 9.57
CA ASP A 153 11.90 -1.69 10.42
C ASP A 153 11.36 -2.01 11.83
N ARG A 154 10.56 -1.09 12.39
CA ARG A 154 10.04 -1.21 13.75
C ARG A 154 8.85 -2.15 13.87
N HIS A 155 7.94 -2.12 12.91
CA HIS A 155 6.60 -2.70 13.03
C HIS A 155 6.31 -3.81 12.00
N GLY A 156 7.14 -3.92 10.96
CA GLY A 156 7.01 -4.91 9.89
C GLY A 156 5.93 -4.58 8.85
N ILE A 157 5.94 -5.35 7.77
CA ILE A 157 5.09 -5.11 6.59
C ILE A 157 3.60 -5.31 6.90
N GLY A 158 3.22 -6.26 7.76
CA GLY A 158 1.82 -6.46 8.13
C GLY A 158 1.19 -5.21 8.74
N LYS A 159 1.91 -4.54 9.65
CA LYS A 159 1.47 -3.26 10.22
C LYS A 159 1.52 -2.11 9.21
N LEU A 160 2.40 -2.15 8.21
CA LEU A 160 2.39 -1.18 7.10
C LEU A 160 1.11 -1.31 6.28
N VAL A 161 0.68 -2.53 5.94
CA VAL A 161 -0.59 -2.75 5.22
C VAL A 161 -1.78 -2.26 6.05
N ALA A 162 -1.76 -2.53 7.36
CA ALA A 162 -2.75 -1.99 8.29
C ALA A 162 -2.75 -0.46 8.34
N ALA A 163 -1.58 0.15 8.39
CA ALA A 163 -1.42 1.60 8.36
C ALA A 163 -1.93 2.19 7.05
N LEU A 164 -1.69 1.54 5.90
CA LEU A 164 -2.21 1.98 4.59
C LEU A 164 -3.73 1.98 4.55
N ARG A 165 -4.37 0.90 5.04
CA ARG A 165 -5.82 0.84 5.17
C ARG A 165 -6.33 1.94 6.12
N GLY A 166 -5.67 2.11 7.27
CA GLY A 166 -6.00 3.15 8.25
C GLY A 166 -5.84 4.57 7.72
N ALA A 167 -4.82 4.83 6.90
CA ALA A 167 -4.58 6.11 6.24
C ALA A 167 -5.71 6.44 5.26
N GLY A 168 -6.11 5.49 4.40
CA GLY A 168 -7.25 5.70 3.50
C GLY A 168 -8.55 5.99 4.24
N LEU A 169 -8.83 5.26 5.33
CA LEU A 169 -9.99 5.55 6.20
C LEU A 169 -9.89 6.92 6.89
N HIS A 170 -8.68 7.33 7.26
CA HIS A 170 -8.45 8.64 7.89
C HIS A 170 -8.77 9.77 6.92
N PHE A 171 -8.22 9.71 5.70
CA PHE A 171 -8.48 10.71 4.67
C PHE A 171 -9.91 10.67 4.13
N ALA A 172 -10.65 9.57 4.31
CA ALA A 172 -12.09 9.49 4.07
C ALA A 172 -12.95 9.96 5.25
N GLY A 173 -12.33 10.50 6.32
CA GLY A 173 -13.01 11.00 7.51
C GLY A 173 -13.71 9.92 8.36
N LYS A 174 -13.36 8.63 8.16
CA LYS A 174 -13.96 7.50 8.89
C LYS A 174 -13.25 7.19 10.20
N THR A 175 -11.99 7.60 10.33
CA THR A 175 -11.20 7.37 11.53
C THR A 175 -10.28 8.55 11.86
N THR A 176 -9.74 8.55 13.07
CA THR A 176 -8.72 9.51 13.52
C THR A 176 -7.38 8.80 13.62
N GLN A 177 -6.26 9.53 13.52
CA GLN A 177 -4.92 8.96 13.66
C GLN A 177 -4.74 8.18 14.97
N ARG A 178 -5.32 8.67 16.07
CA ARG A 178 -5.30 7.98 17.37
C ARG A 178 -6.05 6.66 17.37
N MET A 179 -7.18 6.59 16.63
CA MET A 179 -7.91 5.33 16.46
C MET A 179 -7.12 4.37 15.57
N VAL A 180 -6.49 4.85 14.48
CA VAL A 180 -5.55 4.03 13.67
C VAL A 180 -4.43 3.47 14.53
N ALA A 181 -3.77 4.30 15.35
CA ALA A 181 -2.71 3.87 16.27
C ALA A 181 -3.16 2.76 17.21
N SER A 182 -4.36 2.93 17.79
CA SER A 182 -4.96 1.95 18.70
C SER A 182 -5.35 0.65 18.01
N ASP A 183 -5.79 0.73 16.75
CA ASP A 183 -6.24 -0.41 15.97
C ASP A 183 -5.06 -1.28 15.50
N ILE A 184 -3.95 -0.65 15.12
CA ILE A 184 -2.75 -1.36 14.64
C ILE A 184 -1.70 -1.59 15.74
N ASP A 185 -2.04 -1.26 16.99
CA ASP A 185 -1.21 -1.42 18.18
C ASP A 185 0.18 -0.76 18.02
N VAL A 186 0.19 0.54 17.72
CA VAL A 186 1.41 1.36 17.63
C VAL A 186 1.26 2.65 18.44
N ARG A 187 2.35 3.40 18.57
CA ARG A 187 2.31 4.70 19.25
C ARG A 187 1.58 5.72 18.39
N ASP A 188 0.83 6.64 19.02
CA ASP A 188 0.15 7.75 18.32
C ASP A 188 1.09 8.53 17.40
N ALA A 189 2.33 8.77 17.83
CA ALA A 189 3.35 9.44 17.01
C ALA A 189 3.75 8.63 15.77
N ASP A 190 3.88 7.31 15.89
CA ASP A 190 4.23 6.43 14.75
C ASP A 190 3.07 6.41 13.74
N ALA A 191 1.83 6.33 14.23
CA ALA A 191 0.63 6.36 13.38
C ALA A 191 0.47 7.71 12.68
N MET A 192 0.76 8.82 13.36
CA MET A 192 0.70 10.16 12.78
C MET A 192 1.65 10.30 11.59
N LEU A 193 2.91 9.87 11.74
CA LEU A 193 3.92 9.95 10.69
C LEU A 193 3.55 9.05 9.51
N ILE A 194 3.28 7.76 9.76
CA ILE A 194 3.04 6.80 8.67
C ILE A 194 1.77 7.12 7.88
N VAL A 195 0.72 7.64 8.51
CA VAL A 195 -0.53 7.99 7.81
C VAL A 195 -0.28 9.05 6.75
N TYR A 196 0.57 10.05 7.02
CA TYR A 196 0.92 11.07 6.03
C TYR A 196 1.98 10.60 5.03
N ALA A 197 2.97 9.83 5.48
CA ALA A 197 4.00 9.26 4.60
C ALA A 197 3.41 8.33 3.52
N LEU A 198 2.22 7.77 3.75
CA LEU A 198 1.51 6.91 2.79
C LEU A 198 0.63 7.66 1.78
N VAL A 199 0.51 8.99 1.86
CA VAL A 199 -0.26 9.79 0.89
C VAL A 199 0.17 9.56 -0.56
N PRO A 200 1.48 9.51 -0.92
CA PRO A 200 1.88 9.25 -2.31
C PRO A 200 1.37 7.91 -2.84
N ALA A 201 1.37 6.87 -2.00
CA ALA A 201 0.85 5.57 -2.39
C ALA A 201 -0.67 5.61 -2.61
N LEU A 202 -1.42 6.26 -1.73
CA LEU A 202 -2.86 6.42 -1.86
C LEU A 202 -3.25 7.26 -3.08
N ALA A 203 -2.55 8.37 -3.33
CA ALA A 203 -2.86 9.29 -4.41
C ALA A 203 -2.61 8.66 -5.77
N VAL A 204 -1.42 8.11 -6.00
CA VAL A 204 -1.09 7.46 -7.27
C VAL A 204 -1.87 6.15 -7.44
N GLY A 205 -2.03 5.39 -6.36
CA GLY A 205 -2.80 4.15 -6.37
C GLY A 205 -4.25 4.38 -6.78
N ARG A 206 -4.90 5.44 -6.28
CA ARG A 206 -6.27 5.79 -6.65
C ARG A 206 -6.45 6.02 -8.15
N ASP A 207 -5.45 6.63 -8.78
CA ASP A 207 -5.51 7.00 -10.19
C ASP A 207 -5.08 5.86 -11.13
N HIS A 208 -4.19 4.97 -10.67
CA HIS A 208 -3.50 4.02 -11.54
C HIS A 208 -3.63 2.54 -11.15
N ASP A 209 -3.95 2.21 -9.90
CA ASP A 209 -4.11 0.82 -9.47
C ASP A 209 -5.50 0.29 -9.85
N PRO A 210 -5.61 -0.67 -10.80
CA PRO A 210 -6.90 -1.23 -11.19
C PRO A 210 -7.60 -1.98 -10.04
N TYR A 211 -6.87 -2.26 -8.95
CA TYR A 211 -7.39 -2.96 -7.79
C TYR A 211 -7.59 -2.05 -6.57
N PHE A 212 -7.49 -0.74 -6.72
CA PHE A 212 -7.61 0.21 -5.61
C PHE A 212 -8.94 0.07 -4.85
N GLU A 213 -10.04 -0.15 -5.56
CA GLU A 213 -11.37 -0.35 -4.95
C GLU A 213 -11.43 -1.61 -4.07
N TYR A 214 -10.62 -2.64 -4.32
CA TYR A 214 -10.59 -3.83 -3.46
C TYR A 214 -9.85 -3.56 -2.14
N LEU A 215 -8.84 -2.70 -2.17
CA LEU A 215 -8.18 -2.22 -0.96
C LEU A 215 -9.08 -1.22 -0.19
N PHE A 216 -9.94 -0.50 -0.92
CA PHE A 216 -10.81 0.55 -0.41
C PHE A 216 -12.28 0.45 -0.82
N PRO A 217 -13.00 -0.66 -0.49
CA PRO A 217 -14.35 -0.90 -1.02
C PRO A 217 -15.33 0.23 -0.67
N ASP A 218 -15.25 0.76 0.56
CA ASP A 218 -16.26 1.70 1.08
C ASP A 218 -15.87 3.18 0.95
N VAL A 219 -14.61 3.46 0.59
CA VAL A 219 -14.02 4.79 0.77
C VAL A 219 -13.11 5.25 -0.37
N HIS A 220 -12.90 4.45 -1.42
CA HIS A 220 -12.00 4.79 -2.52
C HIS A 220 -12.31 6.16 -3.17
N ASP A 221 -13.58 6.55 -3.23
CA ASP A 221 -14.05 7.80 -3.83
C ASP A 221 -14.13 8.99 -2.84
N GLN A 222 -14.07 8.72 -1.54
CA GLN A 222 -14.28 9.69 -0.46
C GLN A 222 -13.00 10.28 0.13
N MET A 223 -11.82 9.74 -0.22
CA MET A 223 -10.56 10.22 0.33
C MET A 223 -10.26 11.66 -0.11
N ASP A 224 -10.04 12.54 0.87
CA ASP A 224 -9.49 13.88 0.68
C ASP A 224 -7.99 13.84 0.95
N LEU A 225 -7.20 13.56 -0.10
CA LEU A 225 -5.76 13.40 -0.01
C LEU A 225 -5.07 14.76 -0.22
N PRO A 226 -4.12 15.17 0.63
CA PRO A 226 -3.35 16.38 0.39
C PRO A 226 -2.49 16.23 -0.87
N ASP A 227 -2.13 17.35 -1.50
CA ASP A 227 -1.19 17.31 -2.63
C ASP A 227 0.15 16.74 -2.12
N PRO A 228 0.69 15.66 -2.72
CA PRO A 228 1.95 15.05 -2.28
C PRO A 228 3.14 16.03 -2.33
N LYS A 229 3.04 17.19 -2.98
CA LYS A 229 4.07 18.24 -2.95
C LYS A 229 4.01 19.16 -1.73
N GLU A 230 2.92 19.13 -0.97
CA GLU A 230 2.72 19.99 0.22
C GLU A 230 3.11 19.28 1.53
N THR A 231 3.43 17.98 1.48
CA THR A 231 3.72 17.14 2.66
C THR A 231 5.19 17.14 3.09
N GLU A 232 6.08 17.89 2.42
CA GLU A 232 7.38 18.26 3.00
C GLU A 232 7.11 19.10 4.26
N THR A 233 7.15 18.43 5.41
CA THR A 233 6.87 19.00 6.72
C THR A 233 7.71 20.25 6.93
N THR A 234 7.05 21.41 6.95
CA THR A 234 7.61 22.62 7.57
C THR A 234 7.91 22.28 9.03
N PRO A 235 9.17 22.32 9.49
CA PRO A 235 9.44 22.21 10.91
C PRO A 235 8.74 23.38 11.59
N ALA A 236 7.90 23.09 12.58
CA ALA A 236 7.27 24.13 13.39
C ALA A 236 8.36 25.10 13.89
N GLU A 237 8.27 26.36 13.48
CA GLU A 237 9.09 27.41 14.08
C GLU A 237 8.85 27.40 15.60
N PRO A 238 9.91 27.41 16.42
CA PRO A 238 9.73 27.51 17.86
C PRO A 238 9.00 28.82 18.16
N GLN A 239 7.87 28.71 18.85
CA GLN A 239 7.20 29.88 19.41
C GLN A 239 8.15 30.49 20.44
N ASP A 240 8.73 31.64 20.09
CA ASP A 240 9.44 32.50 21.03
C ASP A 240 8.46 32.92 22.13
N ASP A 241 8.62 32.28 23.27
CA ASP A 241 7.99 32.60 24.54
C ASP A 241 8.67 33.88 25.07
N GLU A 242 8.32 35.04 24.51
CA GLU A 242 8.69 36.33 25.09
C GLU A 242 7.80 36.61 26.31
N ARG A 243 8.21 36.04 27.45
CA ARG A 243 7.90 36.56 28.78
C ARG A 243 8.94 37.59 29.19
N GLU A 244 8.40 38.72 29.64
CA GLU A 244 8.93 39.66 30.65
C GLU A 244 10.10 40.58 30.24
N GLU A 245 9.80 41.87 30.03
CA GLU A 245 9.96 42.94 31.05
C GLU A 245 9.09 44.18 30.75
#